data_AF-A0A519IXS3-F1
#
_entry.id   AF-A0A519IXS3-F1
#
_cell.length_a   1.000
_cell.length_b   1.000
_cell.length_c   1.000
_cell.angle_alpha   90.00
_cell.angle_beta   90.00
_cell.angle_gamma   90.00
#
_symmetry.space_group_name_H-M   'P 1'
#
loop_
_entity.id
_entity.type
_entity.pdbx_description
1 polymer ?
#
loop_
_entity_poly.entity_id
_entity_poly.type
_entity_poly.pdbx_seq_one_letter_code
_entity_poly.pdbx_strand_id
1 'polypeptide(L)'
;MAADLTVSVEIPRIASASYHRPYVAMWIERADQTNAQTLQVWYDMKLANEEGKDWLKDLRTWWRKGGRAQAMPADGISGATRAPGRQTVTIPAARLRNLPAGQYTLVVEAARELGGREAVRVPFRWGAANTADAAGSTELGAVRVTVSR
;
A
#
# COMPACT_ATOMS: atom_id res chain seq x y z
N MET A 1 16.87 -15.74 -11.77
CA MET A 1 16.57 -15.34 -10.38
C MET A 1 15.14 -14.79 -10.38
N ALA A 2 14.41 -14.93 -9.28
CA ALA A 2 13.02 -14.46 -9.23
C ALA A 2 13.02 -12.96 -8.92
N ALA A 3 12.26 -12.17 -9.68
CA ALA A 3 12.24 -10.71 -9.54
C ALA A 3 11.55 -10.28 -8.25
N ASP A 4 12.21 -9.47 -7.42
CA ASP A 4 11.60 -8.83 -6.26
C ASP A 4 10.84 -7.56 -6.68
N LEU A 5 9.81 -7.21 -5.92
CA LEU A 5 9.04 -5.98 -6.11
C LEU A 5 9.40 -4.99 -5.00
N THR A 6 9.99 -3.86 -5.35
CA THR A 6 10.26 -2.77 -4.40
C THR A 6 9.25 -1.65 -4.61
N VAL A 7 8.63 -1.21 -3.52
CA VAL A 7 7.69 -0.08 -3.49
C VAL A 7 8.28 1.01 -2.61
N SER A 8 8.46 2.21 -3.17
CA SER A 8 8.77 3.43 -2.43
C SER A 8 7.53 4.30 -2.38
N VAL A 9 7.16 4.75 -1.19
CA VAL A 9 6.07 5.71 -0.96
C VAL A 9 6.58 6.87 -0.11
N GLU A 10 6.24 8.09 -0.50
CA GLU A 10 6.45 9.26 0.33
C GLU A 10 5.17 9.61 1.10
N ILE A 11 5.30 9.76 2.42
CA ILE A 11 4.23 10.30 3.27
C ILE A 11 4.56 11.77 3.52
N PRO A 12 3.79 12.72 2.97
CA PRO A 12 4.08 14.14 3.13
C PRO A 12 3.87 14.57 4.58
N ARG A 13 4.63 15.59 4.99
CA ARG A 13 4.36 16.27 6.25
C ARG A 13 3.19 17.23 6.05
N ILE A 14 2.07 16.95 6.70
CA ILE A 14 0.90 17.81 6.69
C ILE A 14 0.88 18.65 7.98
N ALA A 15 0.72 19.96 7.83
CA ALA A 15 0.51 20.86 8.97
C ALA A 15 -0.93 20.70 9.48
N SER A 16 -1.09 20.13 10.67
CA SER A 16 -2.37 19.96 11.37
C SER A 16 -2.16 20.20 12.86
N ALA A 17 -3.18 20.72 13.54
CA ALA A 17 -3.17 20.93 14.99
C ALA A 17 -3.04 19.61 15.78
N SER A 18 -3.60 18.52 15.22
CA SER A 18 -3.41 17.15 15.69
C SER A 18 -2.87 16.31 14.54
N TYR A 19 -1.60 15.88 14.63
CA TYR A 19 -0.98 15.06 13.60
C TYR A 19 -1.23 13.57 13.87
N HIS A 20 -2.11 12.97 13.07
CA HIS A 20 -2.34 11.52 13.05
C HIS A 20 -1.56 10.90 11.90
N ARG A 21 -0.80 9.82 12.13
CA ARG A 21 -0.13 9.12 11.02
C ARG A 21 -1.18 8.43 10.15
N PRO A 22 -1.11 8.52 8.82
CA PRO A 22 -2.11 7.90 7.97
C PRO A 22 -2.03 6.38 8.05
N TYR A 23 -3.17 5.74 7.91
CA TYR A 23 -3.24 4.35 7.52
C TYR A 23 -2.90 4.25 6.04
N VAL A 24 -2.19 3.20 5.64
CA VAL A 24 -1.76 3.01 4.26
C VAL A 24 -1.98 1.56 3.84
N ALA A 25 -2.63 1.34 2.69
CA ALA A 25 -2.65 0.04 2.04
C ALA A 25 -1.90 0.10 0.70
N MET A 26 -1.15 -0.97 0.41
CA MET A 26 -0.45 -1.18 -0.85
C MET A 26 -0.89 -2.51 -1.43
N TRP A 27 -1.38 -2.53 -2.67
CA TRP A 27 -1.81 -3.76 -3.34
C TRP A 27 -1.61 -3.68 -4.84
N ILE A 28 -1.65 -4.86 -5.48
CA ILE A 28 -1.60 -5.01 -6.93
C ILE A 28 -3.02 -5.22 -7.43
N GLU A 29 -3.42 -4.49 -8.47
CA GLU A 29 -4.66 -4.69 -9.21
C GLU A 29 -4.41 -5.32 -10.57
N ARG A 30 -5.33 -6.20 -10.99
CA ARG A 30 -5.44 -6.68 -12.38
C ARG A 30 -6.05 -5.59 -13.27
N ALA A 31 -6.09 -5.84 -14.59
CA ALA A 31 -6.70 -4.94 -15.57
C ALA A 31 -8.19 -4.63 -15.29
N ASP A 32 -8.93 -5.57 -14.70
CA ASP A 32 -10.33 -5.40 -14.27
C ASP A 32 -10.45 -4.67 -12.90
N GLN A 33 -9.33 -4.14 -12.40
CA GLN A 33 -9.19 -3.47 -11.12
C GLN A 33 -9.48 -4.36 -9.89
N THR A 34 -9.57 -5.68 -10.04
CA THR A 34 -9.68 -6.60 -8.90
C THR A 34 -8.37 -6.69 -8.14
N ASN A 35 -8.43 -6.92 -6.83
CA ASN A 35 -7.23 -7.14 -6.03
C ASN A 35 -6.55 -8.45 -6.45
N ALA A 36 -5.31 -8.36 -6.91
CA ALA A 36 -4.45 -9.49 -7.21
C ALA A 36 -3.68 -9.96 -5.98
N GLN A 37 -3.11 -9.01 -5.23
CA GLN A 37 -2.31 -9.29 -4.04
C GLN A 37 -2.20 -8.04 -3.16
N THR A 38 -2.60 -8.15 -1.89
CA THR A 38 -2.24 -7.16 -0.86
C THR A 38 -0.77 -7.33 -0.49
N LEU A 39 0.00 -6.24 -0.55
CA LEU A 39 1.44 -6.22 -0.31
C LEU A 39 1.74 -5.84 1.14
N GLN A 40 1.25 -4.67 1.56
CA GLN A 40 1.40 -4.11 2.90
C GLN A 40 0.16 -3.33 3.33
N VAL A 41 -0.10 -3.34 4.63
CA VAL A 41 -1.11 -2.52 5.30
C VAL A 41 -0.49 -1.95 6.57
N TRP A 42 -0.33 -0.64 6.62
CA TRP A 42 0.12 0.09 7.79
C TRP A 42 -1.06 0.70 8.52
N TYR A 43 -1.20 0.36 9.80
CA TYR A 43 -2.28 0.85 10.63
C TYR A 43 -1.84 0.89 12.09
N ASP A 44 -2.67 1.44 12.98
CA ASP A 44 -2.33 1.47 14.40
C ASP A 44 -2.54 0.08 15.01
N MET A 45 -1.43 -0.59 15.29
CA MET A 45 -1.44 -1.92 15.91
C MET A 45 -1.34 -1.88 17.44
N LYS A 46 -1.29 -0.69 18.04
CA LYS A 46 -1.04 -0.50 19.47
C LYS A 46 -2.23 0.08 20.23
N LEU A 47 -3.30 0.47 19.53
CA LEU A 47 -4.54 0.85 20.21
C LEU A 47 -5.07 -0.31 21.06
N ALA A 48 -5.65 0.05 22.20
CA ALA A 48 -6.26 -0.91 23.11
C ALA A 48 -7.35 -1.72 22.38
N ASN A 49 -7.55 -2.96 22.82
CA ASN A 49 -8.58 -3.85 22.29
C ASN A 49 -8.53 -4.05 20.75
N GLU A 50 -7.37 -3.80 20.13
CA GLU A 50 -7.21 -3.85 18.67
C GLU A 50 -8.10 -2.87 17.88
N GLU A 51 -8.57 -1.79 18.50
CA GLU A 51 -9.46 -0.78 17.90
C GLU A 51 -8.89 -0.16 16.61
N GLY A 52 -7.59 -0.25 16.41
CA GLY A 52 -6.97 0.16 15.16
C GLY A 52 -7.51 -0.57 13.93
N LYS A 53 -8.08 -1.77 14.07
CA LYS A 53 -8.73 -2.51 12.98
C LYS A 53 -10.02 -1.85 12.51
N ASP A 54 -10.73 -1.14 13.39
CA ASP A 54 -12.02 -0.53 13.07
C ASP A 54 -11.91 0.56 12.01
N TRP A 55 -10.74 1.19 11.92
CA TRP A 55 -10.41 2.25 10.98
C TRP A 55 -9.86 1.72 9.64
N LEU A 56 -9.60 0.41 9.51
CA LEU A 56 -9.17 -0.18 8.23
C LEU A 56 -10.21 -0.01 7.11
N LYS A 57 -11.49 0.14 7.47
CA LYS A 57 -12.58 0.43 6.54
C LYS A 57 -12.45 1.80 5.84
N ASP A 58 -11.67 2.72 6.42
CA ASP A 58 -11.46 4.06 5.88
C ASP A 58 -10.49 4.06 4.70
N LEU A 59 -9.66 3.01 4.57
CA LEU A 59 -8.99 2.62 3.33
C LEU A 59 -10.02 2.02 2.35
N ARG A 60 -11.02 2.84 1.99
CA ARG A 60 -12.29 2.41 1.42
C ARG A 60 -12.14 1.64 0.11
N THR A 61 -11.18 1.98 -0.75
CA THR A 61 -11.00 1.25 -2.01
C THR A 61 -10.41 -0.14 -1.74
N TRP A 62 -9.30 -0.22 -1.00
CA TRP A 62 -8.69 -1.49 -0.62
C TRP A 62 -9.65 -2.37 0.18
N TRP A 63 -10.37 -1.80 1.16
CA TRP A 63 -11.31 -2.52 2.01
C TRP A 63 -12.38 -3.25 1.19
N ARG A 64 -12.95 -2.57 0.19
CA ARG A 64 -13.95 -3.16 -0.71
C ARG A 64 -13.37 -4.22 -1.64
N LYS A 65 -12.14 -4.03 -2.12
CA LYS A 65 -11.51 -4.90 -3.13
C LYS A 65 -10.85 -6.15 -2.57
N GLY A 66 -10.47 -6.17 -1.30
CA GLY A 66 -9.94 -7.37 -0.65
C GLY A 66 -9.77 -7.27 0.86
N GLY A 67 -9.61 -6.06 1.42
CA GLY A 67 -9.32 -5.89 2.85
C GLY A 67 -10.38 -6.48 3.78
N ARG A 68 -11.68 -6.33 3.45
CA ARG A 68 -12.79 -6.82 4.29
C ARG A 68 -12.80 -8.32 4.55
N ALA A 69 -12.17 -9.10 3.66
CA ALA A 69 -12.14 -10.57 3.76
C ALA A 69 -10.84 -11.07 4.41
N GLN A 70 -9.90 -10.18 4.71
CA GLN A 70 -8.60 -10.52 5.26
C GLN A 70 -8.65 -10.50 6.79
N ALA A 71 -8.17 -11.56 7.43
CA ALA A 71 -7.92 -11.53 8.87
C ALA A 71 -6.74 -10.60 9.16
N MET A 72 -6.91 -9.67 10.10
CA MET A 72 -5.90 -8.67 10.47
C MET A 72 -5.53 -8.82 11.95
N PRO A 73 -4.25 -8.61 12.35
CA PRO A 73 -3.09 -8.44 11.46
C PRO A 73 -2.79 -9.69 10.64
N ALA A 74 -2.38 -9.49 9.40
CA ALA A 74 -1.89 -10.55 8.52
C ALA A 74 -0.36 -10.57 8.49
N ASP A 75 0.23 -11.75 8.70
CA ASP A 75 1.67 -11.95 8.75
C ASP A 75 2.37 -11.51 7.47
N GLY A 76 3.45 -10.73 7.65
CA GLY A 76 4.22 -10.16 6.54
C GLY A 76 3.49 -9.10 5.71
N ILE A 77 2.21 -8.81 5.97
CA ILE A 77 1.42 -7.73 5.33
C ILE A 77 1.23 -6.57 6.29
N SER A 78 0.99 -6.83 7.58
CA SER A 78 0.65 -5.80 8.55
C SER A 78 1.89 -5.13 9.14
N GLY A 79 1.79 -3.82 9.40
CA GLY A 79 2.81 -3.08 10.13
C GLY A 79 2.25 -1.82 10.79
N ALA A 80 3.04 -1.21 11.67
CA ALA A 80 2.66 0.04 12.31
C ALA A 80 2.63 1.22 11.30
N THR A 81 1.78 2.22 11.59
CA THR A 81 1.77 3.49 10.85
C THR A 81 3.15 4.14 10.78
N ARG A 82 3.45 4.77 9.65
CA ARG A 82 4.76 5.37 9.37
C ARG A 82 4.71 6.89 9.57
N ALA A 83 5.83 7.44 10.05
CA ALA A 83 6.02 8.88 10.15
C ALA A 83 6.19 9.52 8.75
N PRO A 84 6.04 10.85 8.61
CA PRO A 84 6.40 11.55 7.38
C PRO A 84 7.78 11.18 6.85
N GLY A 85 7.91 11.19 5.53
CA GLY A 85 9.14 10.86 4.81
C GLY A 85 8.96 9.67 3.88
N ARG A 86 10.06 9.33 3.20
CA ARG A 86 10.11 8.21 2.26
C ARG A 86 10.19 6.87 3.00
N GLN A 87 9.31 5.97 2.64
CA GLN A 87 9.24 4.60 3.14
C GLN A 87 9.48 3.65 1.97
N THR A 88 10.32 2.63 2.15
CA THR A 88 10.59 1.60 1.13
C THR A 88 10.23 0.23 1.68
N VAL A 89 9.56 -0.57 0.86
CA VAL A 89 9.22 -1.96 1.15
C VAL A 89 9.66 -2.82 -0.02
N THR A 90 10.38 -3.90 0.28
CA THR A 90 10.71 -4.94 -0.70
C THR A 90 9.86 -6.17 -0.43
N ILE A 91 9.16 -6.62 -1.46
CA ILE A 91 8.33 -7.82 -1.45
C ILE A 91 9.11 -8.91 -2.18
N PRO A 92 9.52 -9.99 -1.47
CA PRO A 92 10.26 -11.07 -2.09
C PRO A 92 9.43 -11.76 -3.17
N ALA A 93 10.08 -12.15 -4.26
CA ALA A 93 9.46 -12.86 -5.38
C ALA A 93 8.68 -14.11 -4.94
N ALA A 94 9.14 -14.78 -3.87
CA ALA A 94 8.47 -15.94 -3.28
C ALA A 94 7.03 -15.65 -2.80
N ARG A 95 6.75 -14.43 -2.36
CA ARG A 95 5.40 -13.97 -1.99
C ARG A 95 4.52 -13.68 -3.21
N LEU A 96 5.12 -13.47 -4.37
CA LEU A 96 4.46 -13.14 -5.64
C LEU A 96 4.52 -14.28 -6.65
N ARG A 97 4.96 -15.49 -6.24
CA ARG A 97 5.17 -16.65 -7.12
C ARG A 97 3.94 -17.10 -7.90
N ASN A 98 2.74 -16.81 -7.38
CA ASN A 98 1.47 -17.16 -8.00
C ASN A 98 0.91 -16.04 -8.90
N LEU A 99 1.61 -14.91 -9.02
CA LEU A 99 1.22 -13.79 -9.87
C LEU A 99 1.80 -14.02 -11.28
N PRO A 100 0.97 -14.28 -12.31
CA PRO A 100 1.46 -14.48 -13.67
C PRO A 100 2.15 -13.22 -14.20
N ALA A 101 3.18 -13.38 -15.04
CA ALA A 101 3.78 -12.24 -15.73
C ALA A 101 2.73 -11.49 -16.57
N GLY A 102 2.76 -10.15 -16.55
CA GLY A 102 1.70 -9.36 -17.19
C GLY A 102 1.70 -7.89 -16.77
N GLN A 103 0.68 -7.17 -17.24
CA GLN A 103 0.44 -5.77 -16.85
C GLN A 103 -0.43 -5.71 -15.61
N TYR A 104 -0.02 -4.89 -14.65
CA TYR A 104 -0.70 -4.69 -13.38
C TYR A 104 -0.66 -3.21 -13.00
N THR A 105 -1.43 -2.86 -11.98
CA THR A 105 -1.35 -1.54 -11.35
C THR A 105 -1.00 -1.70 -9.89
N LEU A 106 0.08 -1.06 -9.44
CA LEU A 106 0.31 -0.85 -8.01
C LEU A 106 -0.66 0.25 -7.57
N VAL A 107 -1.40 0.01 -6.50
CA VAL A 107 -2.21 1.03 -5.84
C VAL A 107 -1.70 1.22 -4.43
N VAL A 108 -1.50 2.49 -4.08
CA VAL A 108 -1.20 2.92 -2.71
C VAL A 108 -2.32 3.85 -2.28
N GLU A 109 -3.04 3.48 -1.23
CA GLU A 109 -4.12 4.28 -0.63
C GLU A 109 -3.70 4.71 0.76
N ALA A 110 -3.89 5.99 1.07
CA ALA A 110 -3.72 6.54 2.40
C ALA A 110 -5.05 7.13 2.90
N ALA A 111 -5.31 6.97 4.20
CA ALA A 111 -6.44 7.58 4.89
C ALA A 111 -5.98 8.07 6.27
N ARG A 112 -6.38 9.29 6.64
CA ARG A 112 -6.03 9.88 7.94
C ARG A 112 -7.30 10.17 8.75
N GLU A 113 -7.24 9.89 10.04
CA GLU A 113 -8.27 10.29 11.00
C GLU A 113 -8.48 11.81 10.93
N LEU A 114 -9.73 12.24 10.68
CA LEU A 114 -10.12 13.64 10.50
C LEU A 114 -9.37 14.37 9.35
N GLY A 115 -8.69 13.63 8.48
CA GLY A 115 -7.90 14.16 7.37
C GLY A 115 -8.45 13.75 6.01
N GLY A 116 -7.55 13.70 5.04
CA GLY A 116 -7.87 13.29 3.68
C GLY A 116 -7.79 11.79 3.46
N ARG A 117 -8.19 11.41 2.25
CA ARG A 117 -7.99 10.09 1.70
C ARG A 117 -7.54 10.24 0.26
N GLU A 118 -6.50 9.53 -0.11
CA GLU A 118 -5.94 9.57 -1.46
C GLU A 118 -5.52 8.18 -1.91
N ALA A 119 -5.66 7.89 -3.21
CA ALA A 119 -5.17 6.66 -3.81
C ALA A 119 -4.38 6.96 -5.08
N VAL A 120 -3.10 6.61 -5.08
CA VAL A 120 -2.19 6.74 -6.23
C VAL A 120 -2.10 5.40 -6.95
N ARG A 121 -2.17 5.43 -8.28
CA ARG A 121 -2.11 4.26 -9.17
C ARG A 121 -0.90 4.34 -10.08
N VAL A 122 -0.08 3.30 -10.07
CA VAL A 122 1.16 3.22 -10.86
C VAL A 122 1.09 1.96 -11.74
N PRO A 123 0.80 2.09 -13.04
CA PRO A 123 0.87 0.97 -13.98
C PRO A 123 2.29 0.43 -14.09
N PHE A 124 2.46 -0.88 -14.03
CA PHE A 124 3.76 -1.55 -14.18
C PHE A 124 3.61 -2.95 -14.77
N ARG A 125 4.71 -3.49 -15.31
CA ARG A 125 4.79 -4.87 -15.82
C ARG A 125 5.46 -5.79 -14.82
N TRP A 126 4.82 -6.90 -14.47
CA TRP A 126 5.40 -7.98 -13.67
C TRP A 126 6.08 -9.04 -14.55
N GLY A 127 7.18 -9.61 -14.06
CA GLY A 127 7.95 -10.66 -14.77
C GLY A 127 9.06 -10.15 -15.70
N ALA A 128 9.31 -8.84 -15.72
CA ALA A 128 10.47 -8.24 -16.40
C ALA A 128 10.93 -7.01 -15.63
N ALA A 129 12.26 -6.78 -15.58
CA ALA A 129 12.82 -5.65 -14.86
C ALA A 129 12.30 -4.32 -15.43
N ASN A 130 11.76 -3.47 -14.56
CA ASN A 130 11.24 -2.15 -14.92
C ASN A 130 11.13 -1.23 -13.70
N THR A 131 10.79 0.02 -13.97
CA THR A 131 10.41 0.99 -12.95
C THR A 131 9.27 1.85 -13.50
N ALA A 132 8.34 2.21 -12.63
CA ALA A 132 7.28 3.15 -12.91
C ALA A 132 7.01 4.00 -11.67
N ASP A 133 6.52 5.22 -11.87
CA ASP A 133 6.13 6.11 -10.78
C ASP A 133 4.92 6.98 -11.12
N ALA A 134 4.31 7.47 -10.05
CA ALA A 134 3.31 8.53 -10.06
C ALA A 134 3.42 9.30 -8.73
N ALA A 135 2.64 10.37 -8.58
CA ALA A 135 2.60 11.13 -7.34
C ALA A 135 1.15 11.38 -6.90
N GLY A 136 0.96 11.42 -5.59
CA GLY A 136 -0.22 12.02 -5.00
C GLY A 136 -0.05 13.54 -4.86
N SER A 137 -1.08 14.16 -4.30
CA SER A 137 -1.22 15.60 -4.17
C SER A 137 -1.52 16.03 -2.74
N THR A 138 -1.96 15.11 -1.87
CA THR A 138 -2.45 15.44 -0.52
C THR A 138 -1.89 14.50 0.54
N GLU A 139 -2.35 13.25 0.61
CA GLU A 139 -1.95 12.28 1.62
C GLU A 139 -0.76 11.42 1.19
N LEU A 140 -0.43 11.42 -0.11
CA LEU A 140 0.70 10.69 -0.68
C LEU A 140 1.57 11.64 -1.52
N GLY A 141 2.88 11.47 -1.43
CA GLY A 141 3.85 12.12 -2.31
C GLY A 141 4.25 11.21 -3.47
N ALA A 142 5.55 11.15 -3.78
CA ALA A 142 6.07 10.25 -4.80
C ALA A 142 5.82 8.77 -4.45
N VAL A 143 5.25 8.02 -5.41
CA VAL A 143 5.06 6.57 -5.36
C VAL A 143 5.82 5.94 -6.52
N ARG A 144 6.71 5.00 -6.22
CA ARG A 144 7.51 4.29 -7.22
C ARG A 144 7.45 2.80 -6.99
N VAL A 145 7.35 2.05 -8.09
CA VAL A 145 7.46 0.60 -8.13
C VAL A 145 8.64 0.19 -9.00
N THR A 146 9.41 -0.78 -8.53
CA THR A 146 10.57 -1.32 -9.23
C THR A 146 10.51 -2.85 -9.19
N VAL A 147 10.55 -3.48 -10.35
CA VAL A 147 10.67 -4.93 -10.50
C VAL A 147 12.15 -5.24 -10.80
N SER A 148 12.79 -6.06 -9.97
CA SER A 148 14.19 -6.43 -10.18
C SER A 148 14.36 -7.45 -11.31
N ARG A 149 15.62 -7.71 -11.70
CA ARG A 149 15.98 -8.75 -12.66
C ARG A 149 16.10 -10.12 -12.00
#